data_AF-A0A7H0LLI6-F1
#
_entry.id   AF-A0A7H0LLI6-F1
#
_cell.length_a   1.000
_cell.length_b   1.000
_cell.length_c   1.000
_cell.angle_alpha   90.00
_cell.angle_beta   90.00
_cell.angle_gamma   90.00
#
_symmetry.space_group_name_H-M   'P 1'
#
loop_
_entity.id
_entity.type
_entity.pdbx_description
1 polymer ?
#
loop_
_entity_poly.entity_id
_entity_poly.type
_entity_poly.pdbx_seq_one_letter_code
_entity_poly.pdbx_strand_id
1 'polypeptide(L)' 'MGGLSIWHWVLVGVVVMLLFGKGRFSDLMGDVAKGIKSFKKGMAEEDEKPEPSRIDAKKVADPAFDRDGEKLREER' A
#
# COMPACT_ATOMS: atom_id res chain seq x y z
N MET A 1 -15.21 7.36 34.43
CA MET A 1 -15.89 8.54 33.83
C MET A 1 -14.84 9.35 33.08
N GLY A 2 -14.91 9.43 31.75
CA GLY A 2 -14.00 10.25 30.94
C GLY A 2 -12.83 9.51 30.28
N GLY A 3 -12.98 8.23 29.94
CA GLY A 3 -12.00 7.53 29.09
C GLY A 3 -11.80 8.32 27.80
N LEU A 4 -10.54 8.59 27.48
CA LEU A 4 -10.03 9.41 26.38
C LEU A 4 -11.01 9.47 25.21
N SER A 5 -11.77 10.58 25.19
CA SER A 5 -12.78 10.85 24.18
C SER A 5 -12.19 10.65 22.79
N ILE A 6 -12.98 10.16 21.83
CA ILE A 6 -12.57 9.99 20.43
C ILE A 6 -11.90 11.26 19.88
N TRP A 7 -12.31 12.42 20.39
CA TRP A 7 -11.70 13.73 20.14
C TRP A 7 -10.21 13.83 20.48
N HIS A 8 -9.75 13.17 21.53
CA HIS A 8 -8.34 13.15 21.93
C HIS A 8 -7.48 12.40 20.91
N TRP A 9 -7.97 11.25 20.43
CA TRP A 9 -7.27 10.46 19.41
C TRP A 9 -7.16 11.19 18.06
N VAL A 10 -8.19 11.96 17.69
CA VAL A 10 -8.12 12.83 16.50
C VAL A 10 -7.05 13.91 16.68
N LEU A 11 -7.01 14.57 17.83
CA LEU A 11 -6.02 15.62 18.13
C LEU A 11 -4.58 15.06 18.13
N VAL A 12 -4.39 13.88 18.74
CA VAL A 12 -3.10 13.17 18.75
C VAL A 12 -2.68 12.79 17.33
N GLY A 13 -3.61 12.27 16.51
CA GLY A 13 -3.35 11.94 15.11
C GLY A 13 -2.87 13.15 14.29
N VAL A 14 -3.47 14.32 14.50
CA VAL A 14 -3.05 15.57 13.84
C VAL A 14 -1.64 15.99 14.26
N VAL A 15 -1.32 15.94 15.55
CA VAL A 15 0.03 16.29 16.05
C VAL A 15 1.08 15.34 15.50
N VAL A 16 0.81 14.03 15.48
CA VAL A 16 1.72 13.03 14.92
C VAL A 16 1.91 13.26 13.41
N MET A 17 0.84 13.55 12.66
CA MET A 17 0.92 13.85 11.24
C MET A 17 1.79 15.09 10.95
N LEU A 18 1.71 16.13 11.81
CA LEU A 18 2.53 17.34 11.67
C LEU A 18 4.01 17.09 11.99
N LEU A 19 4.30 16.28 13.02
CA LEU A 19 5.69 15.96 13.40
C LEU A 19 6.39 15.05 12.40
N PHE A 20 5.69 14.03 11.90
CA PHE A 20 6.27 13.07 10.96
C PHE A 20 6.14 13.50 9.50
N GLY A 21 5.17 14.36 9.17
CA GLY A 21 4.86 14.80 7.82
C GLY A 21 4.28 13.70 6.93
N LYS A 22 3.60 14.09 5.85
CA LYS A 22 2.91 13.15 4.93
C LYS A 22 3.83 12.13 4.23
N GLY A 23 5.11 12.46 4.08
CA GLY A 23 6.08 11.67 3.33
C GLY A 23 6.62 10.46 4.09
N ARG A 24 6.95 10.63 5.37
CA ARG A 24 7.58 9.57 6.17
C ARG A 24 6.57 8.58 6.73
N PHE A 25 5.37 9.06 7.08
CA PHE A 25 4.30 8.20 7.58
C PHE A 25 3.81 7.19 6.53
N SER A 26 3.66 7.60 5.27
CA SER A 26 3.20 6.70 4.19
C SER A 26 4.20 5.60 3.86
N ASP A 27 5.50 5.91 3.86
CA ASP A 27 6.57 4.96 3.56
C ASP A 27 6.69 3.89 4.67
N LEU A 28 6.73 4.34 5.92
CA LEU A 28 6.74 3.47 7.10
C LEU A 28 5.47 2.63 7.23
N MET A 29 4.29 3.23 6.98
CA MET A 29 3.03 2.50 7.02
C MET A 29 2.96 1.46 5.88
N GLY A 30 3.57 1.72 4.73
CA GLY A 30 3.67 0.77 3.62
C GLY A 30 4.50 -0.46 3.99
N ASP A 31 5.65 -0.27 4.62
CA ASP A 31 6.52 -1.39 5.03
C ASP A 31 5.94 -2.17 6.21
N VAL A 32 5.33 -1.49 7.17
CA VAL A 32 4.57 -2.13 8.27
C VAL A 32 3.37 -2.92 7.72
N ALA A 33 2.64 -2.35 6.77
CA ALA A 33 1.50 -3.04 6.14
C ALA A 33 1.94 -4.29 5.37
N LYS A 34 3.07 -4.25 4.64
CA LYS A 34 3.64 -5.44 3.99
C LYS A 34 4.04 -6.50 5.02
N GLY A 35 4.72 -6.11 6.10
CA GLY A 35 5.14 -7.04 7.16
C GLY A 35 3.96 -7.73 7.84
N ILE A 36 2.95 -6.97 8.26
CA ILE A 36 1.73 -7.52 8.89
C ILE A 36 0.95 -8.40 7.91
N LYS A 37 0.90 -8.03 6.62
CA LYS A 37 0.20 -8.79 5.59
C LYS A 37 0.87 -10.12 5.27
N SER A 38 2.20 -10.16 5.20
CA SER A 38 2.96 -11.41 5.05
C SER A 38 2.83 -12.29 6.29
N PHE A 39 2.79 -11.69 7.49
CA PHE A 39 2.53 -12.42 8.73
C PHE A 39 1.12 -13.03 8.77
N LYS A 40 0.09 -12.25 8.40
CA LYS A 40 -1.29 -12.72 8.29
C LYS A 40 -1.46 -13.78 7.21
N LYS A 41 -0.77 -13.63 6.07
CA LYS A 41 -0.79 -14.64 5.00
C LYS A 41 -0.10 -15.93 5.44
N GLY A 42 1.05 -15.85 6.09
CA GLY A 42 1.76 -17.02 6.62
C GLY A 42 0.96 -17.77 7.68
N MET A 43 0.29 -17.07 8.60
CA MET A 43 -0.63 -17.70 9.55
C MET A 43 -1.89 -18.26 8.90
N ALA A 44 -2.45 -17.58 7.90
CA ALA A 44 -3.66 -18.06 7.21
C ALA A 44 -3.38 -19.27 6.30
N GLU A 45 -2.18 -19.37 5.72
CA GLU A 45 -1.76 -20.55 4.94
C GLU A 45 -1.52 -21.79 5.82
N GLU A 46 -1.31 -21.63 7.13
CA GLU A 46 -1.24 -22.74 8.10
C GLU A 46 -2.64 -23.27 8.48
N ASP A 47 -3.68 -22.43 8.37
CA ASP A 47 -5.05 -22.74 8.82
C ASP A 47 -6.01 -23.07 7.66
N GLU A 48 -5.80 -22.54 6.45
CA GLU A 48 -6.72 -22.74 5.31
C GLU A 48 -5.99 -22.95 3.96
N LYS A 49 -6.43 -24.00 3.25
CA LYS A 49 -6.09 -24.36 1.86
C LYS A 49 -6.19 -23.14 0.91
N PRO A 50 -5.33 -23.00 -0.11
CA PRO A 50 -4.97 -21.68 -0.64
C PRO A 50 -6.11 -21.02 -1.43
N GLU A 51 -6.60 -19.89 -0.94
CA GLU A 51 -7.35 -18.94 -1.75
C GLU A 51 -6.41 -17.83 -2.29
N PRO A 52 -6.34 -17.61 -3.61
CA PRO A 52 -5.50 -16.57 -4.20
C PRO A 52 -6.08 -15.18 -3.90
N SER A 53 -5.60 -14.55 -2.82
CA SER A 53 -6.03 -13.20 -2.44
C SER A 53 -5.44 -12.12 -3.36
N ARG A 54 -6.33 -11.55 -4.17
CA ARG A 54 -6.22 -10.40 -5.09
C ARG A 54 -5.49 -9.19 -4.50
N ILE A 55 -4.16 -9.18 -4.52
CA ILE A 55 -3.35 -8.04 -4.08
C ILE A 55 -2.58 -7.39 -5.25
N ASP A 56 -2.63 -7.98 -6.43
CA ASP A 56 -2.10 -7.43 -7.68
C ASP A 56 -3.05 -6.40 -8.34
N ALA A 57 -4.02 -5.86 -7.61
CA ALA A 57 -5.06 -4.99 -8.15
C ALA A 57 -4.93 -3.53 -7.68
N LYS A 58 -3.75 -2.90 -7.78
CA LYS A 58 -3.66 -1.44 -8.02
C LYS A 58 -2.28 -0.97 -8.47
N LYS A 59 -2.11 -0.91 -9.79
CA LYS A 59 -1.75 0.32 -10.50
C LYS A 59 -0.47 1.03 -10.01
N VAL A 60 0.68 0.42 -10.25
CA VAL A 60 1.83 1.23 -10.68
C VAL A 60 1.47 1.64 -12.10
N ALA A 61 1.15 2.92 -12.26
CA ALA A 61 0.93 3.51 -13.56
C ALA A 61 2.22 3.36 -14.36
N ASP A 62 2.19 2.58 -15.43
CA ASP A 62 3.10 2.75 -16.56
C ASP A 62 2.62 3.97 -17.35
N PRO A 63 3.31 5.13 -17.32
CA PRO A 63 3.18 6.10 -18.39
C PRO A 63 4.09 5.68 -19.55
N ALA A 64 3.90 4.47 -20.09
CA ALA A 64 4.51 4.07 -21.36
C ALA A 64 3.57 4.44 -22.51
N PHE A 65 3.34 5.75 -22.67
CA PHE A 65 2.86 6.32 -23.93
C PHE A 65 4.07 6.43 -24.87
N ASP A 66 4.61 5.29 -25.30
CA ASP A 66 5.50 5.26 -26.47
C ASP A 66 4.70 4.65 -27.63
N ARG A 67 3.94 5.56 -28.25
CA ARG A 67 3.16 5.32 -29.46
C ARG A 67 4.14 5.21 -30.63
N ASP A 68 4.08 4.08 -31.33
CA ASP A 68 4.21 4.04 -32.79
C ASP A 68 5.61 4.29 -33.41
N GLY A 69 6.67 3.65 -32.89
CA GLY A 69 8.02 3.70 -33.48
C GLY A 69 8.47 2.48 -34.32
N GLU A 70 7.81 1.32 -34.21
CA GLU A 70 8.40 0.04 -34.66
C GLU A 70 7.64 -0.67 -35.79
N LYS A 71 7.11 0.07 -36.76
CA LYS A 71 6.50 -0.51 -37.99
C LYS A 71 7.19 -0.12 -39.29
N LEU A 72 8.47 0.25 -39.24
CA LEU A 72 9.18 0.85 -40.38
C LEU A 72 10.40 0.06 -40.89
N ARG A 73 10.66 -1.17 -40.44
CA ARG A 73 11.93 -1.85 -40.79
C ARG A 73 11.88 -3.29 -41.26
N GLU A 74 10.74 -3.98 -41.22
CA GLU A 74 10.71 -5.42 -41.50
C GLU A 74 10.06 -5.84 -42.84
N GLU A 75 9.58 -4.88 -43.66
CA GLU A 75 8.95 -5.18 -44.97
C GLU A 75 9.67 -4.52 -46.18
N ARG A 76 10.99 -4.28 -46.10
CA ARG A 76 11.81 -3.78 -47.24
C ARG A 76 12.86 -4.78 -47.68
#